data_AF-A0A3B4B821-F1
#
_entry.id   AF-A0A3B4B821-F1
#
_cell.length_a   1.000
_cell.length_b   1.000
_cell.length_c   1.000
_cell.angle_alpha   90.00
_cell.angle_beta   90.00
_cell.angle_gamma   90.00
#
_symmetry.space_group_name_H-M   'P 1'
#
loop_
_entity.id
_entity.type
_entity.pdbx_description
1 polymer ?
#
loop_
_entity_poly.entity_id
_entity_poly.type
_entity_poly.pdbx_seq_one_letter_code
_entity_poly.pdbx_strand_id
1 'polypeptide(L)'
;LMCTANSNYPECLLHTTVNVPKTRRTFCKKCKKHQPHKVTQYKKGKDSLYAQGKRRYDRKQSGYGGQTKPIFRKKAKTTKKIVLRLECVEPNCRSKRMLAIKRCKHFELGGDKKRKVCGLAFFFLFFLSPVKYRKCSITICELSMTILATDLDYHDSKHVNKMGSR
;
A
#
# COMPACT_ATOMS: atom_id res chain seq x y z
N LEU A 1 -47.44 -4.62 3.32
CA LEU A 1 -46.66 -4.57 4.57
C LEU A 1 -45.25 -4.12 4.25
N MET A 2 -44.90 -2.93 4.72
CA MET A 2 -43.56 -2.37 4.63
C MET A 2 -42.70 -2.99 5.74
N CYS A 3 -41.56 -3.56 5.39
CA CYS A 3 -40.43 -3.69 6.31
C CYS A 3 -39.32 -2.75 5.83
N THR A 4 -39.54 -1.47 6.05
CA THR A 4 -38.48 -0.45 6.04
C THR A 4 -37.81 -0.46 7.41
N ALA A 5 -36.61 -1.03 7.48
CA ALA A 5 -35.50 -0.65 8.35
C ALA A 5 -34.44 -1.76 8.30
N ASN A 6 -33.26 -1.48 7.74
CA ASN A 6 -32.04 -1.35 8.54
C ASN A 6 -30.75 -1.40 7.71
N SER A 7 -29.79 -0.60 8.18
CA SER A 7 -28.34 -0.66 7.93
C SER A 7 -27.83 -0.25 6.56
N ASN A 8 -28.11 0.99 6.16
CA ASN A 8 -27.09 1.82 5.52
C ASN A 8 -26.01 2.17 6.54
N TYR A 9 -25.13 1.21 6.83
CA TYR A 9 -23.77 1.51 7.24
C TYR A 9 -22.91 0.67 6.30
N PRO A 10 -22.05 1.26 5.44
CA PRO A 10 -20.96 0.46 4.91
C PRO A 10 -20.27 -0.09 6.15
N GLU A 11 -20.26 -1.41 6.28
CA GLU A 11 -19.55 -2.08 7.36
C GLU A 11 -18.12 -1.54 7.28
N CYS A 12 -17.80 -0.59 8.17
CA CYS A 12 -16.47 -0.05 8.37
C CYS A 12 -15.70 -1.22 8.98
N LEU A 13 -15.39 -2.22 8.17
CA LEU A 13 -14.57 -3.35 8.50
C LEU A 13 -13.26 -2.72 8.93
N LEU A 14 -13.08 -2.58 10.24
CA LEU A 14 -11.81 -2.31 10.87
C LEU A 14 -10.88 -3.39 10.36
N HIS A 15 -10.20 -3.08 9.27
CA HIS A 15 -9.34 -4.03 8.60
C HIS A 15 -8.19 -4.24 9.57
N THR A 16 -8.19 -5.39 10.25
CA THR A 16 -7.17 -5.71 11.22
C THR A 16 -5.85 -5.88 10.46
N THR A 17 -5.11 -4.79 10.31
CA THR A 17 -3.81 -4.84 9.66
C THR A 17 -2.87 -5.65 10.55
N VAL A 18 -2.19 -6.63 9.95
CA VAL A 18 -1.24 -7.48 10.67
C VAL A 18 0.15 -6.90 10.52
N ASN A 19 0.67 -6.33 11.61
CA ASN A 19 2.03 -5.79 11.69
C ASN A 19 2.98 -6.82 12.32
N VAL A 20 4.09 -7.13 11.63
CA VAL A 20 5.17 -7.98 12.14
C VAL A 20 6.47 -7.19 12.18
N PRO A 21 7.25 -7.24 13.28
CA PRO A 21 8.51 -6.51 13.36
C PRO A 21 9.57 -7.07 12.40
N LYS A 22 10.44 -6.17 11.88
CA LYS A 22 11.57 -6.52 11.00
C LYS A 22 12.65 -7.35 11.71
N THR A 23 12.71 -7.28 13.04
CA THR A 23 13.65 -8.06 13.87
C THR A 23 12.88 -8.81 14.95
N ARG A 24 13.26 -10.06 15.21
CA ARG A 24 12.67 -10.89 16.28
C ARG A 24 13.73 -11.77 16.93
N ARG A 25 13.77 -11.83 18.26
CA ARG A 25 14.58 -12.82 18.98
C ARG A 25 13.86 -14.17 18.96
N THR A 26 14.50 -15.20 18.42
CA THR A 26 13.92 -16.55 18.28
C THR A 26 15.04 -17.58 18.38
N PHE A 27 14.69 -18.81 18.75
CA PHE A 27 15.62 -19.92 18.76
C PHE A 27 16.22 -20.18 17.37
N CYS A 28 17.54 -20.31 17.30
CA CYS A 28 18.28 -20.72 16.10
C CYS A 28 18.70 -22.19 16.25
N LYS A 29 18.33 -23.04 15.27
CA LYS A 29 18.66 -24.47 15.30
C LYS A 29 20.16 -24.75 15.19
N LYS A 30 20.89 -23.95 14.40
CA LYS A 30 22.35 -24.12 14.23
C LYS A 30 23.13 -23.65 15.45
N CYS A 31 22.80 -22.47 15.98
CA CYS A 31 23.48 -21.92 17.15
C CYS A 31 23.03 -22.53 18.48
N LYS A 32 21.89 -23.24 18.49
CA LYS A 32 21.22 -23.79 19.69
C LYS A 32 20.93 -22.75 20.78
N LYS A 33 20.88 -21.46 20.43
CA LYS A 33 20.61 -20.32 21.33
C LYS A 33 19.60 -19.37 20.70
N HIS A 34 18.95 -18.55 21.54
CA HIS A 34 18.06 -17.49 21.08
C HIS A 34 18.87 -16.31 20.54
N GLN A 35 18.70 -16.02 19.26
CA GLN A 35 19.41 -14.94 18.57
C GLN A 35 18.44 -13.98 17.91
N PRO A 36 18.83 -12.71 17.67
CA PRO A 36 18.06 -11.83 16.82
C PRO A 36 18.08 -12.37 15.38
N HIS A 37 16.90 -12.41 14.77
CA HIS A 37 16.71 -12.78 13.38
C HIS A 37 16.14 -11.60 12.59
N LYS A 38 16.66 -11.38 11.38
CA LYS A 38 16.04 -10.51 10.39
C LYS A 38 14.83 -11.22 9.80
N VAL A 39 13.68 -10.56 9.82
CA VAL A 39 12.42 -11.07 9.31
C VAL A 39 12.20 -10.46 7.93
N THR A 40 12.00 -11.30 6.92
CA THR A 40 11.64 -10.86 5.57
C THR A 40 10.46 -11.66 5.05
N GLN A 41 9.73 -11.14 4.06
CA GLN A 41 8.66 -11.90 3.42
C GLN A 41 9.25 -12.90 2.42
N TYR A 42 8.77 -14.15 2.45
CA TYR A 42 9.11 -15.12 1.43
C TYR A 42 8.42 -14.79 0.10
N LYS A 43 9.20 -14.76 -0.97
CA LYS A 43 8.70 -14.72 -2.35
C LYS A 43 9.06 -16.05 -3.02
N LYS A 44 8.11 -16.62 -3.76
CA LYS A 44 8.38 -17.80 -4.59
C LYS A 44 9.36 -17.39 -5.69
N GLY A 45 10.40 -18.20 -5.93
CA GLY A 45 11.32 -18.00 -7.04
C GLY A 45 10.68 -18.34 -8.40
N LYS A 46 11.41 -18.05 -9.48
CA LYS A 46 11.06 -18.49 -10.83
C LYS A 46 11.09 -20.02 -10.90
N ASP A 47 10.09 -20.61 -11.56
CA ASP A 47 10.04 -22.07 -11.76
C ASP A 47 11.15 -22.50 -12.75
N SER A 48 11.84 -23.60 -12.44
CA SER A 48 12.92 -24.14 -13.28
C SER A 48 12.36 -24.94 -14.46
N LEU A 49 12.90 -24.70 -15.66
CA LEU A 49 12.51 -25.41 -16.89
C LEU A 49 13.02 -26.85 -16.93
N TYR A 50 14.17 -27.11 -16.32
CA TYR A 50 14.84 -28.42 -16.36
C TYR A 50 14.32 -29.41 -15.30
N ALA A 51 13.39 -28.97 -14.44
CA ALA A 51 12.72 -29.83 -13.48
C ALA A 51 12.02 -31.00 -14.22
N GLN A 52 12.13 -32.22 -13.69
CA GLN A 52 11.60 -33.43 -14.34
C GLN A 52 10.12 -33.29 -14.72
N GLY A 53 9.30 -32.70 -13.84
CA GLY A 53 7.88 -32.46 -14.10
C GLY A 53 7.62 -31.53 -15.27
N LYS A 54 8.43 -30.46 -15.41
CA LYS A 54 8.32 -29.51 -16.52
C LYS A 54 8.79 -30.12 -17.83
N ARG A 55 9.94 -30.81 -17.84
CA ARG A 55 10.43 -31.58 -19.01
C ARG A 55 9.40 -32.58 -19.52
N ARG A 56 8.76 -33.33 -18.61
CA ARG A 56 7.69 -34.28 -18.94
C ARG A 56 6.45 -33.57 -19.47
N TYR A 57 6.07 -32.44 -18.88
CA TYR A 57 4.91 -31.66 -19.31
C TYR A 57 5.11 -31.12 -20.72
N ASP A 58 6.27 -30.55 -21.01
CA ASP A 58 6.57 -29.93 -22.31
C ASP A 58 6.60 -30.98 -23.42
N ARG A 59 7.21 -32.14 -23.18
CA ARG A 59 7.16 -33.28 -24.11
C ARG A 59 5.75 -33.85 -24.30
N LYS A 60 4.90 -33.79 -23.27
CA LYS A 60 3.50 -34.22 -23.40
C LYS A 60 2.67 -33.20 -24.18
N GLN A 61 3.01 -31.92 -24.05
CA GLN A 61 2.25 -30.81 -24.64
C GLN A 61 2.62 -30.55 -26.11
N SER A 62 3.77 -31.03 -26.60
CA SER A 62 4.16 -30.93 -28.00
C SER A 62 3.29 -31.78 -28.93
N GLY A 63 3.04 -31.30 -30.14
CA GLY A 63 2.20 -31.96 -31.14
C GLY A 63 0.76 -31.43 -31.17
N TYR A 64 -0.15 -32.18 -31.79
CA TYR A 64 -1.58 -31.84 -31.87
C TYR A 64 -2.36 -32.44 -30.68
N GLY A 65 -3.57 -31.94 -30.43
CA GLY A 65 -4.46 -32.46 -29.37
C GLY A 65 -4.72 -31.51 -28.20
N GLY A 66 -4.32 -30.24 -28.29
CA GLY A 66 -4.71 -29.19 -27.35
C GLY A 66 -4.09 -29.31 -25.96
N GLN A 67 -4.83 -28.93 -24.92
CA GLN A 67 -4.33 -28.86 -23.55
C GLN A 67 -4.34 -30.23 -22.85
N THR A 68 -3.17 -30.75 -22.48
CA THR A 68 -3.04 -32.15 -22.00
C THR A 68 -3.21 -32.37 -20.49
N LYS A 69 -3.30 -31.28 -19.71
CA LYS A 69 -3.43 -31.31 -18.25
C LYS A 69 -4.49 -30.32 -17.77
N PRO A 70 -5.25 -30.65 -16.71
CA PRO A 70 -6.36 -29.83 -16.25
C PRO A 70 -5.89 -28.48 -15.69
N ILE A 71 -6.61 -27.41 -16.03
CA ILE A 71 -6.41 -26.07 -15.47
C ILE A 71 -7.48 -25.84 -14.40
N PHE A 72 -7.06 -25.53 -13.18
CA PHE A 72 -8.00 -25.27 -12.08
C PHE A 72 -8.61 -23.86 -12.20
N ARG A 73 -9.90 -23.77 -12.58
CA ARG A 73 -10.63 -22.50 -12.81
C ARG A 73 -11.36 -21.96 -11.56
N LYS A 74 -11.90 -22.83 -10.70
CA LYS A 74 -12.78 -22.45 -9.58
C LYS A 74 -12.02 -22.09 -8.30
N LYS A 75 -11.27 -20.99 -8.28
CA LYS A 75 -10.50 -20.54 -7.10
C LYS A 75 -11.39 -19.80 -6.09
N ALA A 76 -11.67 -20.45 -4.96
CA ALA A 76 -12.47 -19.84 -3.88
C ALA A 76 -11.67 -18.96 -2.90
N LYS A 77 -10.36 -19.20 -2.74
CA LYS A 77 -9.55 -18.48 -1.73
C LYS A 77 -8.97 -17.18 -2.31
N THR A 78 -9.31 -16.07 -1.67
CA THR A 78 -8.85 -14.72 -2.06
C THR A 78 -7.46 -14.37 -1.51
N THR A 79 -7.11 -14.89 -0.32
CA THR A 79 -5.84 -14.59 0.36
C THR A 79 -4.90 -15.79 0.39
N LYS A 80 -3.60 -15.54 0.57
CA LYS A 80 -2.56 -16.56 0.71
C LYS A 80 -2.07 -16.62 2.17
N LYS A 81 -1.46 -17.74 2.56
CA LYS A 81 -0.72 -17.79 3.83
C LYS A 81 0.61 -17.05 3.62
N ILE A 82 0.88 -16.03 4.43
CA ILE A 82 2.17 -15.33 4.37
C ILE A 82 3.21 -16.18 5.10
N VAL A 83 4.35 -16.41 4.43
CA VAL A 83 5.50 -17.11 5.01
C VAL A 83 6.60 -16.09 5.26
N LEU A 84 7.10 -16.07 6.48
CA LEU A 84 8.24 -15.25 6.88
C LEU A 84 9.53 -16.07 6.73
N ARG A 85 10.58 -15.44 6.20
CA ARG A 85 11.94 -15.95 6.24
C ARG A 85 12.65 -15.27 7.41
N LEU A 86 13.09 -16.08 8.36
CA LEU A 86 13.87 -15.65 9.52
C LEU A 86 15.33 -15.98 9.25
N GLU A 87 16.17 -14.97 9.13
CA GLU A 87 17.61 -15.11 8.92
C GLU A 87 18.35 -14.74 10.21
N CYS A 88 19.18 -15.65 10.72
CA CYS A 88 20.01 -15.37 11.90
C CYS A 88 21.01 -14.25 11.58
N VAL A 89 21.11 -13.25 12.46
CA VAL A 89 22.04 -12.13 12.30
C VAL A 89 23.50 -12.55 12.52
N GLU A 90 23.73 -13.62 13.29
CA GLU A 90 25.08 -14.11 13.60
C GLU A 90 25.88 -14.41 12.32
N PRO A 91 27.07 -13.79 12.13
CA PRO A 91 27.81 -13.85 10.87
C PRO A 91 28.22 -15.27 10.48
N ASN A 92 28.51 -16.11 11.48
CA ASN A 92 28.96 -17.49 11.29
C ASN A 92 27.81 -18.46 10.94
N CYS A 93 26.55 -18.07 11.20
CA CYS A 93 25.40 -18.98 11.10
C CYS A 93 24.58 -18.77 9.82
N ARG A 94 24.16 -17.51 9.58
CA ARG A 94 23.25 -17.05 8.50
C ARG A 94 22.13 -18.02 8.12
N SER A 95 21.67 -18.82 9.10
CA SER A 95 20.69 -19.87 8.83
C SER A 95 19.32 -19.27 8.61
N LYS A 96 18.57 -19.85 7.66
CA LYS A 96 17.25 -19.37 7.24
C LYS A 96 16.19 -20.36 7.69
N ARG A 97 15.14 -19.87 8.35
CA ARG A 97 13.97 -20.66 8.77
C ARG A 97 12.70 -20.05 8.20
N MET A 98 11.80 -20.89 7.68
CA MET A 98 10.49 -20.46 7.22
C MET A 98 9.44 -20.60 8.32
N LEU A 99 8.60 -19.58 8.50
CA LEU A 99 7.49 -19.58 9.44
C LEU A 99 6.21 -19.11 8.74
N ALA A 100 5.22 -19.99 8.62
CA ALA A 100 3.92 -19.64 8.07
C ALA A 100 3.02 -19.01 9.13
N ILE A 101 2.38 -17.90 8.80
CA ILE A 101 1.34 -17.26 9.63
C ILE A 101 -0.05 -17.67 9.07
N LYS A 102 -1.10 -17.43 9.87
CA LYS A 102 -2.49 -17.46 9.42
C LYS A 102 -2.70 -16.53 8.21
N ARG A 103 -3.78 -16.77 7.45
CA ARG A 103 -4.11 -15.93 6.29
C ARG A 103 -4.55 -14.55 6.78
N CYS A 104 -4.03 -13.50 6.15
CA CYS A 104 -4.44 -12.11 6.36
C CYS A 104 -4.69 -11.45 5.00
N LYS A 105 -5.50 -10.40 5.00
CA LYS A 105 -5.80 -9.59 3.81
C LYS A 105 -4.75 -8.49 3.61
N HIS A 106 -4.42 -7.75 4.67
CA HIS A 106 -3.30 -6.78 4.68
C HIS A 106 -2.18 -7.25 5.63
N PHE A 107 -0.95 -7.18 5.13
CA PHE A 107 0.26 -7.56 5.86
C PHE A 107 1.29 -6.45 5.69
N GLU A 108 1.83 -5.99 6.81
CA GLU A 108 2.83 -4.93 6.87
C GLU A 108 4.01 -5.37 7.74
N LEU A 109 5.22 -5.02 7.29
CA LEU A 109 6.46 -5.44 7.94
C LEU A 109 7.18 -4.23 8.53
N GLY A 110 7.16 -4.13 9.86
CA GLY A 110 7.74 -3.02 10.62
C GLY A 110 6.97 -1.72 10.49
N GLY A 111 5.63 -1.79 10.46
CA GLY A 111 4.77 -0.60 10.56
C GLY A 111 4.78 -0.02 11.97
N ASP A 112 4.16 1.15 12.13
CA ASP A 112 4.12 1.85 13.40
C ASP A 112 3.39 1.06 14.48
N LYS A 113 3.92 1.13 15.70
CA LYS A 113 3.27 0.53 16.86
C LYS A 113 2.09 1.42 17.25
N LYS A 114 0.91 0.82 17.43
CA LYS A 114 -0.27 1.52 17.93
C LYS A 114 0.03 2.11 19.32
N ARG A 115 -0.06 3.43 19.46
CA ARG A 115 0.04 4.12 20.77
C ARG A 115 -1.29 3.94 21.50
N LYS A 116 -1.24 3.71 22.82
CA LYS A 116 -2.46 3.45 23.63
C LYS A 116 -3.29 4.72 23.92
N VAL A 117 -2.78 5.92 23.62
CA VAL A 117 -3.54 7.16 23.77
C VAL A 117 -3.14 8.14 22.67
N CYS A 118 -4.07 8.42 21.75
CA CYS A 118 -4.14 9.70 21.06
C CYS A 118 -5.62 10.09 21.11
N GLY A 119 -6.03 10.56 22.28
CA GLY A 119 -7.26 11.33 22.39
C GLY A 119 -7.17 12.48 21.39
N LEU A 120 -8.18 12.57 20.54
CA LEU A 120 -8.62 13.74 19.82
C LEU A 120 -7.50 14.72 19.41
N ALA A 121 -6.99 14.57 18.19
CA ALA A 121 -6.58 15.74 17.38
C ALA A 121 -7.80 16.63 16.98
N PHE A 122 -8.93 16.49 17.68
CA PHE A 122 -10.16 17.25 17.51
C PHE A 122 -10.32 18.36 18.57
N PHE A 123 -9.43 18.48 19.57
CA PHE A 123 -9.63 19.44 20.68
C PHE A 123 -8.93 20.80 20.50
N PHE A 124 -8.07 20.99 19.49
CA PHE A 124 -7.31 22.24 19.33
C PHE A 124 -7.92 23.27 18.35
N LEU A 125 -9.04 22.96 17.70
CA LEU A 125 -9.69 23.88 16.75
C LEU A 125 -10.96 24.57 17.28
N PHE A 126 -11.40 24.30 18.52
CA PHE A 126 -12.68 24.82 19.01
C PHE A 126 -12.60 25.94 20.07
N PHE A 127 -11.40 26.37 20.50
CA PHE A 127 -11.28 27.40 21.55
C PHE A 127 -10.63 28.73 21.14
N LEU A 128 -10.27 28.93 19.86
CA LEU A 128 -9.70 30.21 19.37
C LEU A 128 -10.64 31.02 18.48
N SER A 129 -11.95 30.84 18.59
CA SER A 129 -12.89 31.82 18.02
C SER A 129 -14.14 32.02 18.88
N PRO A 130 -14.04 32.72 20.01
CA PRO A 130 -15.19 33.36 20.60
C PRO A 130 -15.48 34.68 19.86
N VAL A 131 -16.61 34.65 19.14
CA VAL A 131 -17.59 35.75 19.03
C VAL A 131 -17.19 37.03 18.26
N LYS A 132 -17.70 37.14 17.03
CA LYS A 132 -18.41 38.37 16.61
C LYS A 132 -19.61 38.03 15.72
N TYR A 133 -20.77 38.14 16.35
CA TYR A 133 -22.11 38.02 15.79
C TYR A 133 -22.49 39.22 14.89
N ARG A 134 -23.48 38.98 14.00
CA ARG A 134 -24.51 39.93 13.46
C ARG A 134 -24.01 40.93 12.40
N LYS A 135 -24.64 41.14 11.23
CA LYS A 135 -26.03 41.03 10.72
C LYS A 135 -25.95 40.64 9.22
N CYS A 136 -26.73 39.68 8.72
CA CYS A 136 -28.04 39.84 8.08
C CYS A 136 -28.14 40.89 6.96
N SER A 137 -28.42 40.36 5.75
CA SER A 137 -29.21 40.91 4.62
C SER A 137 -28.73 42.20 3.95
N ILE A 138 -28.39 42.11 2.67
CA ILE A 138 -29.04 42.81 1.54
C ILE A 138 -28.51 42.21 0.23
N THR A 139 -29.44 41.75 -0.60
CA THR A 139 -29.33 41.40 -2.02
C THR A 139 -28.84 42.58 -2.86
N ILE A 140 -28.06 42.35 -3.92
CA ILE A 140 -28.00 43.07 -5.23
C ILE A 140 -26.80 42.41 -5.99
N CYS A 141 -27.01 41.51 -6.95
CA CYS A 141 -27.29 41.74 -8.38
C CYS A 141 -26.30 42.65 -9.11
N GLU A 142 -25.83 42.14 -10.25
CA GLU A 142 -25.41 42.87 -11.46
C GLU A 142 -24.06 43.60 -11.47
N LEU A 143 -23.22 43.09 -12.39
CA LEU A 143 -22.39 43.82 -13.34
C LEU A 143 -21.23 44.71 -12.86
N SER A 144 -20.20 44.74 -13.72
CA SER A 144 -19.01 45.60 -13.71
C SER A 144 -17.94 45.13 -12.72
N MET A 145 -16.68 44.86 -13.08
CA MET A 145 -15.83 45.44 -14.10
C MET A 145 -14.83 44.37 -14.58
N THR A 146 -15.01 43.85 -15.79
CA THR A 146 -13.88 43.76 -16.70
C THR A 146 -13.43 45.17 -17.02
N ILE A 147 -12.12 45.36 -17.20
CA ILE A 147 -11.42 46.46 -17.89
C ILE A 147 -10.58 47.38 -16.96
N LEU A 148 -9.28 47.31 -17.22
CA LEU A 148 -8.18 48.28 -17.05
C LEU A 148 -7.21 48.15 -15.87
N ALA A 149 -5.95 47.96 -16.32
CA ALA A 149 -4.69 48.41 -15.74
C ALA A 149 -4.30 47.70 -14.43
N THR A 150 -3.27 46.87 -14.41
CA THR A 150 -1.90 47.35 -14.64
C THR A 150 -1.05 46.35 -15.46
N ASP A 151 -0.81 46.68 -16.73
CA ASP A 151 0.49 46.45 -17.37
C ASP A 151 1.41 47.60 -16.94
N LEU A 152 2.50 47.30 -16.23
CA LEU A 152 3.78 48.02 -16.19
C LEU A 152 4.72 47.25 -15.25
N ASP A 153 5.97 47.08 -15.69
CA ASP A 153 7.12 46.53 -14.94
C ASP A 153 7.33 45.00 -14.89
N TYR A 154 7.62 44.39 -16.06
CA TYR A 154 8.76 43.46 -16.11
C TYR A 154 9.44 43.53 -17.47
N HIS A 155 10.17 44.62 -17.65
CA HIS A 155 11.07 44.82 -18.75
C HIS A 155 12.28 43.88 -18.60
N ASP A 156 12.74 43.42 -19.77
CA ASP A 156 14.14 43.19 -20.08
C ASP A 156 14.74 41.78 -19.87
N SER A 157 14.67 40.97 -20.92
CA SER A 157 15.83 40.19 -21.41
C SER A 157 15.47 39.48 -22.71
N LYS A 158 15.86 40.09 -23.84
CA LYS A 158 16.52 39.45 -25.00
C LYS A 158 16.39 40.36 -26.22
N HIS A 159 17.39 41.22 -26.37
CA HIS A 159 17.64 41.94 -27.61
C HIS A 159 18.52 41.07 -28.53
N VAL A 160 18.30 41.24 -29.84
CA VAL A 160 19.15 40.89 -30.99
C VAL A 160 18.97 39.49 -31.59
N ASN A 161 18.13 39.43 -32.64
CA ASN A 161 18.60 39.06 -33.98
C ASN A 161 17.81 39.86 -35.01
N LYS A 162 18.47 40.88 -35.57
CA LYS A 162 17.96 41.81 -36.58
C LYS A 162 18.52 41.37 -37.94
N MET A 163 17.60 41.08 -38.86
CA MET A 163 17.73 41.07 -40.33
C MET A 163 18.77 40.10 -40.92
N GLY A 164 18.47 39.29 -41.93
CA GLY A 164 17.47 39.43 -42.99
C GLY A 164 18.20 39.05 -44.28
N SER A 165 17.75 38.00 -44.96
CA SER A 165 18.25 37.64 -46.29
C SER A 165 17.49 38.43 -47.34
N ARG A 166 18.21 39.32 -48.00
CA ARG A 166 18.23 39.41 -49.47
C ARG A 166 19.67 39.63 -49.88
#